data_AF-A0A1H2AT17-F1
#
_entry.id   AF-A0A1H2AT17-F1
#
_cell.length_a   1.000
_cell.length_b   1.000
_cell.length_c   1.000
_cell.angle_alpha   90.00
_cell.angle_beta   90.00
_cell.angle_gamma   90.00
#
_symmetry.space_group_name_H-M   'P 1'
#
loop_
_entity.id
_entity.type
_entity.pdbx_description
1 polymer ?
#
loop_
_entity_poly.entity_id
_entity_poly.type
_entity_poly.pdbx_seq_one_letter_code
_entity_poly.pdbx_strand_id
1 'polypeptide(L)'
;MKWEIIQAEMTFNKEDGYVGKVEFKVEGHKQPYEVALHSKRGRDWAYGLFFKNEAGPENEIELVEEELEENDELYDELIEAARAVVVRDQPEAKGSDSEETE
;
A
#
# COMPACT_ATOMS: atom_id res chain seq x y z
N MET A 1 3.66 1.83 -12.91
CA MET A 1 4.45 0.56 -12.79
C MET A 1 3.54 -0.67 -12.58
N LYS A 2 4.08 -1.90 -12.45
CA LYS A 2 3.32 -3.07 -11.94
C LYS A 2 3.76 -3.40 -10.52
N TRP A 3 2.81 -3.56 -9.61
CA TRP A 3 3.05 -3.87 -8.20
C TRP A 3 2.16 -5.04 -7.74
N GLU A 4 2.60 -5.72 -6.69
CA GLU A 4 1.85 -6.80 -6.06
C GLU A 4 1.90 -6.62 -4.54
N ILE A 5 0.72 -6.49 -3.94
CA ILE A 5 0.57 -6.38 -2.49
C ILE A 5 0.79 -7.75 -1.86
N ILE A 6 1.79 -7.85 -0.99
CA ILE A 6 2.17 -9.06 -0.27
C ILE A 6 1.37 -9.16 1.02
N GLN A 7 1.36 -8.08 1.81
CA GLN A 7 0.71 -8.03 3.11
C GLN A 7 0.19 -6.62 3.34
N ALA A 8 -0.94 -6.52 4.04
CA ALA A 8 -1.47 -5.25 4.48
C ALA A 8 -2.01 -5.42 5.89
N GLU A 9 -1.85 -4.37 6.69
CA GLU A 9 -2.30 -4.30 8.07
C GLU A 9 -2.81 -2.89 8.33
N MET A 10 -3.83 -2.74 9.15
CA MET A 10 -4.18 -1.44 9.67
C MET A 10 -4.63 -1.56 11.13
N THR A 11 -4.22 -0.57 11.91
CA THR A 11 -4.51 -0.46 13.33
C THR A 11 -5.17 0.90 13.55
N PHE A 12 -6.12 0.97 14.47
CA PHE A 12 -6.76 2.23 14.85
C PHE A 12 -6.58 2.49 16.35
N ASN A 13 -5.98 3.63 16.67
CA ASN A 13 -5.79 4.13 18.03
C ASN A 13 -6.49 5.47 18.22
N LYS A 14 -7.02 5.74 19.42
CA LYS A 14 -7.68 7.02 19.72
C LYS A 14 -6.72 8.22 19.75
N GLU A 15 -5.45 7.99 20.03
CA GLU A 15 -4.42 9.03 20.10
C GLU A 15 -3.78 9.29 18.73
N ASP A 16 -3.42 8.23 18.01
CA ASP A 16 -2.70 8.33 16.72
C ASP A 16 -3.65 8.36 15.50
N GLY A 17 -4.85 7.79 15.61
CA GLY A 17 -5.78 7.62 14.50
C GLY A 17 -5.57 6.29 13.78
N TYR A 18 -5.73 6.29 12.45
CA TYR A 18 -5.50 5.13 11.59
C TYR A 18 -4.03 5.03 11.22
N VAL A 19 -3.44 3.87 11.47
CA VAL A 19 -2.07 3.54 11.09
C VAL A 19 -2.11 2.26 10.26
N GLY A 20 -1.95 2.41 8.95
CA GLY A 20 -1.83 1.32 7.98
C GLY A 20 -0.37 0.99 7.69
N LYS A 21 -0.10 -0.26 7.38
CA LYS A 21 1.18 -0.73 6.84
C LYS A 21 0.89 -1.65 5.68
N VAL A 22 1.47 -1.37 4.52
CA VAL A 22 1.31 -2.22 3.34
C VAL A 22 2.67 -2.59 2.83
N GLU A 23 2.87 -3.89 2.66
CA GLU A 23 4.05 -4.49 2.07
C GLU A 23 3.72 -4.89 0.64
N PHE A 24 4.49 -4.39 -0.30
CA PHE A 24 4.30 -4.67 -1.71
C PHE A 24 5.65 -4.81 -2.42
N LYS A 25 5.66 -5.51 -3.53
CA LYS A 25 6.82 -5.62 -4.42
C LYS A 25 6.48 -5.00 -5.76
N VAL A 26 7.47 -4.39 -6.40
CA VAL A 26 7.36 -3.82 -7.74
C VAL A 26 8.07 -4.74 -8.72
N GLU A 27 7.44 -5.03 -9.86
CA GLU A 27 8.01 -5.90 -10.88
C GLU A 27 9.32 -5.29 -11.41
N GLY A 28 10.42 -6.06 -11.32
CA GLY A 28 11.75 -5.62 -11.76
C GLY A 28 12.62 -4.99 -10.66
N HIS A 29 12.07 -4.70 -9.49
CA HIS A 29 12.83 -4.19 -8.34
C HIS A 29 13.36 -5.34 -7.48
N LYS A 30 14.50 -5.11 -6.82
CA LYS A 30 15.18 -6.20 -6.08
C LYS A 30 14.57 -6.49 -4.73
N GLN A 31 14.07 -5.46 -4.05
CA GLN A 31 13.60 -5.54 -2.68
C GLN A 31 12.12 -5.17 -2.58
N PRO A 32 11.37 -5.80 -1.67
CA PRO A 32 10.02 -5.36 -1.35
C PRO A 32 10.04 -4.06 -0.53
N TYR A 33 8.95 -3.32 -0.66
CA TYR A 33 8.72 -2.04 -0.03
C TYR A 33 7.67 -2.17 1.07
N GLU A 34 7.83 -1.35 2.11
CA GLU A 34 6.84 -1.11 3.13
C GLU A 34 6.41 0.35 3.04
N VAL A 35 5.11 0.59 2.85
CA VAL A 35 4.50 1.89 3.02
C VAL A 35 3.75 1.94 4.35
N ALA A 36 4.12 2.89 5.20
CA ALA A 36 3.42 3.21 6.43
C ALA A 36 2.46 4.37 6.18
N LEU A 37 1.16 4.08 6.24
CA LEU A 37 0.07 5.02 6.05
C LEU A 37 -0.42 5.51 7.41
N HIS A 38 -0.62 6.81 7.57
CA HIS A 38 -1.07 7.39 8.83
C HIS A 38 -2.12 8.48 8.58
N SER A 39 -3.26 8.40 9.26
CA SER A 39 -4.31 9.40 9.21
C SER A 39 -5.01 9.62 10.55
N LYS A 40 -5.00 10.87 11.03
CA LYS A 40 -5.70 11.24 12.28
C LYS A 40 -7.23 11.17 12.18
N ARG A 41 -7.78 11.41 10.98
CA ARG A 41 -9.23 11.57 10.76
C ARG A 41 -9.78 10.72 9.61
N GLY A 42 -8.95 9.90 8.96
CA GLY A 42 -9.30 9.09 7.80
C GLY A 42 -9.52 9.88 6.51
N ARG A 43 -9.26 11.20 6.51
CA ARG A 43 -9.41 12.11 5.36
C ARG A 43 -8.06 12.47 4.75
N ASP A 44 -7.16 13.00 5.57
CA ASP A 44 -5.80 13.33 5.15
C ASP A 44 -4.88 12.18 5.55
N TRP A 45 -4.24 11.55 4.58
CA TRP A 45 -3.32 10.44 4.77
C TRP A 45 -1.91 10.94 4.49
N ALA A 46 -1.02 10.70 5.45
CA ALA A 46 0.42 10.80 5.25
C ALA A 46 0.94 9.40 5.00
N TYR A 47 1.98 9.27 4.19
CA TYR A 47 2.67 8.01 3.98
C TYR A 47 4.16 8.17 4.24
N GLY A 48 4.82 7.05 4.52
CA GLY A 48 6.28 6.94 4.50
C GLY A 48 6.66 5.63 3.81
N LEU A 49 7.56 5.70 2.83
CA LEU A 49 8.04 4.56 2.07
C LEU A 49 9.39 4.09 2.61
N PHE A 50 9.55 2.77 2.76
CA PHE A 50 10.76 2.15 3.28
C PHE A 50 11.06 0.85 2.55
N PHE A 51 12.34 0.46 2.51
CA PHE A 51 12.69 -0.91 2.14
C PHE A 51 12.42 -1.86 3.30
N LYS A 52 11.71 -2.97 3.06
CA LYS A 52 11.24 -3.88 4.12
C LYS A 52 12.37 -4.68 4.77
N ASN A 53 13.32 -5.18 3.98
CA ASN A 53 14.34 -6.13 4.43
C ASN A 53 15.72 -5.49 4.54
N GLU A 54 16.22 -4.97 3.42
CA GLU A 54 17.55 -4.39 3.30
C GLU A 54 17.45 -3.10 2.50
N ALA A 55 18.35 -2.15 2.76
CA ALA A 55 18.44 -0.94 1.96
C ALA A 55 18.67 -1.32 0.48
N GLY A 56 17.69 -1.00 -0.36
CA GLY A 56 17.78 -1.17 -1.79
C GLY A 56 18.48 0.03 -2.46
N PRO A 57 18.60 0.00 -3.79
CA PRO A 57 19.19 1.10 -4.53
C PRO A 57 18.27 2.33 -4.51
N GLU A 58 18.85 3.50 -4.23
CA GLU A 58 18.12 4.76 -4.02
C GLU A 58 17.23 5.14 -5.21
N ASN A 59 17.71 4.90 -6.44
CA ASN A 59 16.92 5.16 -7.64
C ASN A 59 15.63 4.31 -7.72
N GLU A 60 15.58 3.13 -7.10
CA GLU A 60 14.37 2.30 -7.12
C GLU A 60 13.32 2.84 -6.13
N ILE A 61 13.73 3.35 -4.97
CA ILE A 61 12.79 3.95 -4.01
C ILE A 61 12.30 5.31 -4.50
N GLU A 62 13.17 6.13 -5.10
CA GLU A 62 12.80 7.41 -5.71
C GLU A 62 11.71 7.22 -6.78
N LEU A 63 11.86 6.21 -7.66
CA LEU A 63 10.85 5.93 -8.68
C LEU A 63 9.50 5.52 -8.07
N VAL A 64 9.51 4.79 -6.95
CA VAL A 64 8.27 4.40 -6.26
C VAL A 64 7.68 5.59 -5.51
N GLU A 65 8.50 6.48 -4.95
CA GLU A 65 8.02 7.73 -4.36
C GLU A 65 7.38 8.64 -5.40
N GLU A 66 8.04 8.84 -6.56
CA GLU A 66 7.47 9.60 -7.69
C GLU A 66 6.16 8.98 -8.17
N GLU A 67 6.11 7.66 -8.34
CA GLU A 67 4.87 6.98 -8.73
C GLU A 67 3.77 7.13 -7.67
N LEU A 68 4.08 7.12 -6.37
CA LEU A 68 3.09 7.36 -5.31
C LEU A 68 2.55 8.80 -5.32
N GLU A 69 3.36 9.78 -5.74
CA GLU A 69 2.95 11.17 -5.85
C GLU A 69 2.15 11.47 -7.13
N GLU A 70 2.49 10.81 -8.24
CA GLU A 70 1.86 11.06 -9.54
C GLU A 70 0.68 10.11 -9.85
N ASN A 71 0.65 8.92 -9.23
CA ASN A 71 -0.33 7.89 -9.49
C ASN A 71 -1.31 7.71 -8.31
N ASP A 72 -2.40 8.46 -8.35
CA ASP A 72 -3.49 8.38 -7.37
C ASP A 72 -4.06 6.95 -7.25
N GLU A 73 -4.07 6.14 -8.32
CA GLU A 73 -4.61 4.77 -8.28
C GLU A 73 -3.75 3.85 -7.39
N LEU A 74 -2.42 3.94 -7.50
CA LEU A 74 -1.51 3.21 -6.63
C LEU A 74 -1.71 3.62 -5.18
N TYR A 75 -1.78 4.93 -4.93
CA TYR A 75 -1.94 5.47 -3.59
C TYR A 75 -3.26 5.01 -2.94
N ASP A 76 -4.36 5.12 -3.68
CA ASP A 76 -5.68 4.69 -3.23
C ASP A 76 -5.75 3.18 -3.02
N GLU A 77 -5.12 2.37 -3.89
CA GLU A 77 -5.08 0.91 -3.73
C GLU A 77 -4.35 0.49 -2.45
N LEU A 78 -3.24 1.16 -2.10
CA LEU A 78 -2.51 0.90 -0.85
C LEU A 78 -3.36 1.27 0.38
N ILE A 79 -4.05 2.41 0.34
CA ILE A 79 -4.98 2.79 1.42
C ILE A 79 -6.13 1.80 1.53
N GLU A 80 -6.70 1.38 0.40
CA GLU A 80 -7.79 0.42 0.35
C GLU A 80 -7.35 -0.95 0.88
N ALA A 81 -6.17 -1.43 0.49
CA ALA A 81 -5.61 -2.69 0.99
C ALA A 81 -5.41 -2.68 2.51
N ALA A 82 -4.88 -1.58 3.05
CA ALA A 82 -4.77 -1.39 4.49
C ALA A 82 -6.16 -1.39 5.17
N ARG A 83 -7.12 -0.68 4.58
CA ARG A 83 -8.51 -0.61 5.07
C ARG A 83 -9.22 -1.96 5.04
N ALA A 84 -9.05 -2.73 3.97
CA ALA A 84 -9.64 -4.03 3.79
C ALA A 84 -9.22 -5.01 4.90
N VAL A 85 -8.05 -4.82 5.51
CA VAL A 85 -7.58 -5.66 6.62
C VAL A 85 -8.25 -5.29 7.95
N VAL A 86 -8.45 -4.01 8.25
CA VAL A 86 -9.28 -3.61 9.41
C VAL A 86 -10.72 -4.07 9.26
N VAL A 87 -11.23 -4.08 8.02
CA VAL A 87 -12.58 -4.55 7.72
C VAL A 87 -12.65 -6.08 7.65
N ARG A 88 -11.53 -6.81 7.68
CA ARG A 88 -11.50 -8.29 7.53
C ARG A 88 -12.02 -9.08 8.74
N ASP A 89 -12.47 -8.40 9.79
CA ASP A 89 -13.44 -8.98 10.75
C ASP A 89 -14.89 -8.97 10.20
N GLN A 90 -15.07 -8.59 8.93
CA GLN A 90 -16.25 -8.80 8.09
C GLN A 90 -15.84 -9.31 6.69
N PRO A 91 -16.59 -10.28 6.12
CA PRO A 91 -16.18 -10.96 4.92
C PRO A 91 -16.59 -10.19 3.64
N GLU A 92 -15.70 -10.27 2.66
CA GLU A 92 -15.89 -10.11 1.21
C GLU A 92 -15.96 -8.70 0.57
N ALA A 93 -15.02 -8.48 -0.36
CA ALA A 93 -15.38 -8.26 -1.77
C ALA A 93 -14.24 -8.76 -2.67
N LYS A 94 -14.44 -9.92 -3.29
CA LYS A 94 -13.73 -10.29 -4.52
C LYS A 94 -14.29 -9.44 -5.65
N GLY A 95 -13.43 -8.92 -6.52
CA GLY A 95 -13.89 -8.41 -7.81
C GLY A 95 -12.85 -7.59 -8.57
N SER A 96 -11.97 -8.26 -9.31
CA SER A 96 -11.81 -7.99 -10.74
C SER A 96 -11.02 -9.14 -11.34
N ASP A 97 -11.75 -10.17 -11.72
CA ASP A 97 -11.28 -11.22 -12.61
C ASP A 97 -11.21 -10.58 -14.01
N SER A 98 -9.97 -10.40 -14.49
CA SER A 98 -9.70 -9.97 -15.86
C SER A 98 -9.89 -11.16 -16.81
N GLU A 99 -10.67 -10.92 -17.86
CA GLU A 99 -10.65 -11.62 -19.15
C GLU A 99 -10.89 -13.15 -19.16
N GLU A 100 -12.07 -13.54 -19.68
CA GLU A 100 -12.08 -14.55 -20.74
C GLU A 100 -12.87 -14.02 -21.94
N THR A 101 -12.12 -13.67 -22.97
CA THR A 101 -12.52 -13.51 -24.37
C THR A 101 -13.09 -14.82 -24.92
N GLU A 102 -14.23 -14.75 -25.62
CA GLU A 102 -14.53 -15.26 -26.98
C GLU A 102 -16.04 -15.45 -27.24
#